data_AF-A0A4Y5ZSU2-F1
#
_entry.id   AF-A0A4Y5ZSU2-F1
#
_cell.length_a   1.000
_cell.length_b   1.000
_cell.length_c   1.000
_cell.angle_alpha   90.00
_cell.angle_beta   90.00
_cell.angle_gamma   90.00
#
_symmetry.space_group_name_H-M   'P 1'
#
loop_
_entity.id
_entity.type
_entity.pdbx_description
1 polymer ?
#
loop_
_entity_poly.entity_id
_entity_poly.type
_entity_poly.pdbx_seq_one_letter_code
_entity_poly.pdbx_strand_id
1 'polypeptide(L)'
;MKVVYDVFDSNEVLEGKLMAGSTGFDWWCRRQASGASADRRCLPAAGQEQITELENLDPDVLKLVAKHDPDNKYAMPYLWATTGIGYNVDKVKAALGPDVKLDSWDVVLKPENLEAEKLRRLFPRCAGRDFRHRA
;
A
#
# COMPACT_ATOMS: atom_id res chain seq x y z
N MET A 1 21.08 -6.80 -22.26
CA MET A 1 19.95 -5.90 -21.97
C MET A 1 20.34 -5.00 -20.83
N LYS A 2 20.15 -3.69 -20.95
CA LYS A 2 20.47 -2.71 -19.89
C LYS A 2 19.17 -2.30 -19.23
N VAL A 3 19.04 -2.51 -17.92
CA VAL A 3 17.85 -2.13 -17.15
C VAL A 3 18.03 -0.70 -16.67
N VAL A 4 17.04 0.16 -16.95
CA VAL A 4 16.88 1.46 -16.31
C VAL A 4 15.73 1.33 -15.32
N TYR A 5 15.99 1.63 -14.06
CA TYR A 5 15.06 1.38 -12.96
C TYR A 5 14.80 2.67 -12.20
N ASP A 6 13.55 3.12 -12.21
CA ASP A 6 13.06 4.27 -11.46
C ASP A 6 12.05 3.84 -10.40
N VAL A 7 11.98 4.61 -9.31
CA VAL A 7 11.09 4.34 -8.15
C VAL A 7 10.07 5.45 -7.94
N PHE A 8 8.90 5.06 -7.42
CA PHE A 8 7.80 5.96 -7.07
C PHE A 8 7.32 5.68 -5.65
N ASP A 9 6.91 6.72 -4.93
CA ASP A 9 6.42 6.64 -3.55
C ASP A 9 4.88 6.61 -3.45
N SER A 10 4.19 6.91 -4.56
CA SER A 10 2.74 7.10 -4.60
C SER A 10 2.15 6.60 -5.92
N ASN A 11 0.90 6.11 -5.85
CA ASN A 11 0.18 5.65 -7.04
C ASN A 11 -0.19 6.85 -7.93
N GLU A 12 -0.45 8.00 -7.31
CA GLU A 12 -0.94 9.21 -7.94
C GLU A 12 0.10 9.80 -8.89
N VAL A 13 1.39 9.78 -8.51
CA VAL A 13 2.49 10.22 -9.38
C VAL A 13 2.64 9.29 -10.58
N LEU A 14 2.54 7.98 -10.37
CA LEU A 14 2.61 7.00 -11.46
C LEU A 14 1.42 7.14 -12.41
N GLU A 15 0.20 7.29 -11.89
CA GLU A 15 -1.01 7.49 -12.68
C GLU A 15 -0.95 8.80 -13.49
N GLY A 16 -0.48 9.89 -12.89
CA GLY A 16 -0.27 11.15 -13.60
C GLY A 16 0.66 11.01 -14.81
N LYS A 17 1.75 10.24 -14.68
CA LYS A 17 2.66 9.94 -15.81
C LYS A 17 1.99 9.09 -16.88
N LEU A 18 1.27 8.03 -16.49
CA LEU A 18 0.56 7.15 -17.43
C LEU A 18 -0.49 7.92 -18.24
N MET A 19 -1.24 8.81 -17.60
CA MET A 19 -2.27 9.63 -18.25
C MET A 19 -1.69 10.72 -19.16
N ALA A 20 -0.48 11.21 -18.88
CA ALA A 20 0.21 12.16 -19.74
C ALA A 20 0.69 11.53 -21.07
N GLY A 21 0.71 10.19 -21.16
CA GLY A 21 1.17 9.44 -22.34
C GLY A 21 2.69 9.36 -22.45
N SER A 22 3.18 8.46 -23.31
CA SER A 22 4.62 8.26 -23.61
C SER A 22 5.53 8.21 -22.38
N THR A 23 5.21 7.34 -21.43
CA THR A 23 5.92 7.27 -20.14
C THR A 23 7.39 6.86 -20.24
N GLY A 24 7.78 6.23 -21.36
CA GLY A 24 9.12 5.67 -21.55
C GLY A 24 9.39 4.41 -20.71
N PHE A 25 8.35 3.85 -20.07
CA PHE A 25 8.46 2.61 -19.30
C PHE A 25 7.82 1.44 -20.04
N ASP A 26 8.58 0.35 -20.16
CA ASP A 26 8.09 -0.92 -20.68
C ASP A 26 7.30 -1.70 -19.61
N TRP A 27 7.72 -1.58 -18.34
CA TRP A 27 7.12 -2.26 -17.18
C TRP A 27 6.95 -1.27 -16.03
N TRP A 28 5.84 -1.37 -15.30
CA TRP A 28 5.60 -0.59 -14.09
C TRP A 28 4.80 -1.40 -13.07
N CYS A 29 4.98 -1.07 -11.79
CA CYS A 29 4.27 -1.69 -10.68
C CYS A 29 3.44 -0.64 -9.96
N ARG A 30 2.12 -0.86 -9.87
CA ARG A 30 1.18 -0.01 -9.11
C ARG A 30 0.48 -0.84 -8.05
N ARG A 31 0.14 -0.24 -6.91
CA ARG A 31 -0.81 -0.89 -6.00
C ARG A 31 -2.16 -1.01 -6.68
N GLN A 32 -2.85 -2.13 -6.46
CA GLN A 32 -4.24 -2.28 -6.86
C GLN A 32 -5.07 -1.21 -6.16
N ALA A 33 -5.73 -0.34 -6.94
CA ALA A 33 -6.59 0.72 -6.43
C ALA A 33 -8.04 0.47 -6.87
N SER A 34 -8.99 0.73 -5.98
CA SER A 34 -10.43 0.69 -6.27
C SER A 34 -10.89 2.01 -6.88
N GLY A 35 -11.54 1.99 -8.05
CA GLY A 35 -12.12 3.17 -8.69
C GLY A 35 -11.47 3.57 -10.02
N ALA A 36 -11.88 4.74 -10.54
CA ALA A 36 -11.71 5.26 -11.91
C ALA A 36 -10.28 5.19 -12.54
N SER A 37 -9.24 4.91 -11.76
CA SER A 37 -7.88 4.60 -12.22
C SER A 37 -7.74 3.27 -12.97
N ALA A 38 -8.80 2.46 -13.03
CA ALA A 38 -8.88 1.24 -13.83
C ALA A 38 -9.16 1.55 -15.31
N ASP A 39 -8.61 2.64 -15.85
CA ASP A 39 -8.69 2.90 -17.28
C ASP A 39 -7.81 1.89 -18.04
N ARG A 40 -8.41 0.74 -18.35
CA ARG A 40 -7.81 -0.36 -19.11
C ARG A 40 -7.38 0.04 -20.53
N ARG A 41 -7.72 1.25 -20.99
CA ARG A 41 -7.32 1.75 -22.31
C ARG A 41 -5.82 1.91 -22.48
N CYS A 42 -5.06 1.97 -21.39
CA CYS A 42 -3.60 2.18 -21.41
C CYS A 42 -2.77 0.90 -21.24
N LEU A 43 -3.41 -0.25 -21.04
CA LEU A 43 -2.71 -1.52 -20.79
C LEU A 43 -2.93 -2.45 -22.00
N PRO A 44 -1.89 -2.75 -22.80
CA PRO A 44 -1.98 -3.88 -23.71
C PRO A 44 -2.25 -5.15 -22.89
N ALA A 45 -3.03 -6.08 -23.44
CA ALA A 45 -3.20 -7.38 -22.81
C ALA A 45 -1.80 -7.94 -22.52
N ALA A 46 -1.55 -8.31 -21.26
CA ALA A 46 -0.30 -8.93 -20.90
C ALA A 46 -0.19 -10.18 -21.76
N GLY A 47 0.92 -10.34 -22.48
CA GLY A 47 1.18 -11.52 -23.29
C GLY A 47 1.42 -12.74 -22.39
N GLN A 48 0.40 -13.14 -21.63
CA GLN A 48 0.44 -14.23 -20.66
C GLN A 48 0.86 -15.55 -21.31
N GLU A 49 0.53 -15.73 -22.59
CA GLU A 49 0.97 -16.89 -23.37
C GLU A 49 2.51 -16.99 -23.50
N GLN A 50 3.25 -15.91 -23.29
CA GLN A 50 4.71 -15.90 -23.29
C GLN A 50 5.31 -16.15 -21.90
N ILE A 51 4.49 -16.24 -20.84
CA ILE A 51 4.93 -16.45 -19.45
C ILE A 51 4.76 -17.93 -19.12
N THR A 52 5.86 -18.68 -19.17
CA THR A 52 5.85 -20.14 -18.94
C THR A 52 5.59 -20.54 -17.48
N GLU A 53 5.82 -19.63 -16.54
CA GLU A 53 5.80 -19.90 -15.09
C GLU A 53 4.52 -19.38 -14.40
N LEU A 54 3.43 -19.15 -15.14
CA LEU A 54 2.15 -18.67 -14.58
C LEU A 54 1.56 -19.63 -13.53
N GLU A 55 1.86 -20.92 -13.64
CA GLU A 55 1.45 -21.96 -12.69
C GLU A 55 2.04 -21.81 -11.29
N ASN A 56 3.13 -21.03 -11.13
CA ASN A 56 3.74 -20.76 -9.82
C ASN A 56 3.00 -19.67 -9.02
N LEU A 57 2.00 -19.03 -9.60
CA LEU A 57 1.24 -17.98 -8.93
C LEU A 57 0.21 -18.58 -7.97
N ASP A 58 0.12 -18.00 -6.77
CA ASP A 58 -0.86 -18.42 -5.77
C ASP A 58 -2.31 -18.20 -6.28
N PRO A 59 -3.12 -19.26 -6.39
CA PRO A 59 -4.47 -19.18 -6.93
C PRO A 59 -5.41 -18.33 -6.06
N ASP A 60 -5.17 -18.21 -4.75
CA ASP A 60 -5.98 -17.38 -3.87
C ASP A 60 -5.65 -15.90 -4.03
N VAL A 61 -4.38 -15.57 -4.27
CA VAL A 61 -3.97 -14.20 -4.67
C VAL A 61 -4.55 -13.85 -6.03
N LEU A 62 -4.53 -14.77 -7.00
CA LEU A 62 -5.12 -14.56 -8.33
C LEU A 62 -6.62 -14.27 -8.26
N LYS A 63 -7.38 -15.00 -7.43
CA LYS A 63 -8.82 -14.73 -7.19
C LYS A 63 -9.06 -13.33 -6.61
N LEU A 64 -8.17 -12.84 -5.75
CA LEU A 64 -8.29 -11.48 -5.19
C LEU A 64 -7.98 -10.41 -6.25
N VAL A 65 -6.96 -10.64 -7.07
CA VAL A 65 -6.60 -9.76 -8.20
C VAL A 65 -7.71 -9.75 -9.25
N ALA A 66 -8.37 -10.88 -9.51
CA ALA A 66 -9.43 -11.03 -10.50
C ALA A 66 -10.63 -10.10 -10.28
N LYS A 67 -10.83 -9.62 -9.04
CA LYS A 67 -11.85 -8.60 -8.72
C LYS A 67 -11.58 -7.25 -9.39
N HIS A 68 -10.31 -6.94 -9.66
CA HIS A 68 -9.87 -5.70 -10.31
C HIS A 68 -9.42 -5.94 -11.76
N ASP A 69 -8.94 -7.13 -12.08
CA ASP A 69 -8.51 -7.57 -13.41
C ASP A 69 -9.18 -8.92 -13.79
N PRO A 70 -10.40 -8.91 -14.36
CA PRO A 70 -11.10 -10.10 -14.79
C PRO A 70 -10.25 -10.95 -15.71
N ASP A 71 -10.18 -12.24 -15.41
CA ASP A 71 -9.33 -13.24 -16.08
C ASP A 71 -7.82 -12.97 -15.95
N ASN A 72 -7.40 -12.05 -15.07
CA ASN A 72 -6.01 -11.68 -14.81
C ASN A 72 -5.23 -11.26 -16.09
N LYS A 73 -5.91 -10.66 -17.07
CA LYS A 73 -5.39 -10.44 -18.44
C LYS A 73 -4.36 -9.32 -18.57
N TYR A 74 -4.30 -8.40 -17.62
CA TYR A 74 -3.52 -7.16 -17.77
C TYR A 74 -2.43 -7.00 -16.73
N ALA A 75 -2.51 -7.70 -15.59
CA ALA A 75 -1.56 -7.54 -14.49
C ALA A 75 -1.07 -8.87 -13.90
N MET A 76 0.23 -8.94 -13.60
CA MET A 76 0.84 -10.03 -12.85
C MET A 76 1.03 -9.60 -11.38
N PRO A 77 0.57 -10.39 -10.39
CA PRO A 77 0.83 -10.09 -8.99
C PRO A 77 2.33 -10.21 -8.69
N TYR A 78 2.91 -9.16 -8.12
CA TYR A 78 4.32 -9.15 -7.70
C TYR A 78 4.44 -9.33 -6.19
N LEU A 79 3.93 -8.36 -5.43
CA LEU A 79 3.92 -8.40 -3.97
C LEU A 79 2.54 -7.95 -3.46
N TRP A 80 2.14 -8.54 -2.34
CA TRP A 80 0.98 -8.10 -1.59
C TRP A 80 1.35 -7.99 -0.11
N ALA A 81 0.71 -7.06 0.58
CA ALA A 81 0.90 -6.85 2.00
C ALA A 81 -0.39 -6.27 2.59
N THR A 82 -0.49 -6.35 3.91
CA THR A 82 -1.56 -5.73 4.67
C THR A 82 -1.11 -4.39 5.22
N THR A 83 -1.98 -3.37 5.18
CA THR A 83 -1.79 -2.16 5.97
C THR A 83 -2.17 -2.47 7.42
N GLY A 84 -1.18 -2.54 8.30
CA GLY A 84 -1.34 -2.83 9.73
C GLY A 84 -0.71 -1.76 10.63
N ILE A 85 -0.65 -2.04 11.93
CA ILE A 85 -0.09 -1.12 12.93
C ILE A 85 1.31 -1.58 13.31
N GLY A 86 2.33 -0.79 12.95
CA GLY A 86 3.69 -0.97 13.46
C GLY A 86 3.89 -0.17 14.75
N TYR A 87 4.29 -0.82 15.84
CA TYR A 87 4.51 -0.16 17.13
C TYR A 87 5.70 -0.74 17.90
N ASN A 88 6.23 0.05 18.85
CA ASN A 88 7.26 -0.39 19.78
C ASN A 88 6.60 -0.94 21.05
N VAL A 89 6.79 -2.24 21.32
CA VAL A 89 6.11 -2.95 22.42
C VAL A 89 6.36 -2.29 23.78
N ASP A 90 7.60 -1.95 24.10
CA ASP A 90 7.97 -1.40 25.41
C ASP A 90 7.35 -0.01 25.62
N LYS A 91 7.40 0.84 24.59
CA LYS A 91 6.83 2.19 24.66
C LYS A 91 5.31 2.16 24.76
N VAL A 92 4.65 1.25 24.04
CA VAL A 92 3.19 1.11 24.11
C VAL A 92 2.74 0.63 25.47
N LYS A 93 3.41 -0.38 26.05
CA LYS A 93 3.09 -0.83 27.41
C LYS A 93 3.36 0.24 28.47
N ALA A 94 4.41 1.05 28.31
CA ALA A 94 4.69 2.16 29.22
C ALA A 94 3.64 3.30 29.14
N ALA A 95 3.03 3.53 27.98
CA ALA A 95 2.08 4.61 27.77
C ALA A 95 0.61 4.20 28.00
N LEU A 96 0.22 2.99 27.56
CA LEU A 96 -1.15 2.49 27.60
C LEU A 96 -1.41 1.46 28.71
N GLY A 97 -0.35 0.98 29.38
CA GLY A 97 -0.42 -0.05 30.40
C GLY A 97 -0.01 -1.44 29.90
N PRO A 98 0.39 -2.35 30.79
CA PRO A 98 0.88 -3.68 30.43
C PRO A 98 -0.18 -4.59 29.81
N ASP A 99 -1.46 -4.36 30.12
CA ASP A 99 -2.60 -5.19 29.70
C ASP A 99 -3.29 -4.70 28.42
N VAL A 100 -2.67 -3.76 27.70
CA VAL A 100 -3.23 -3.26 26.45
C VAL A 100 -3.30 -4.36 25.39
N LYS A 101 -4.49 -4.54 24.80
CA LYS A 101 -4.71 -5.48 23.71
C LYS A 101 -4.15 -4.92 22.41
N LEU A 102 -3.03 -5.47 21.97
CA LEU A 102 -2.28 -4.99 20.80
C LEU A 102 -2.73 -5.61 19.47
N ASP A 103 -3.67 -6.54 19.51
CA ASP A 103 -4.25 -7.29 18.40
C ASP A 103 -5.51 -6.61 17.81
N SER A 104 -5.81 -5.38 18.23
CA SER A 104 -7.00 -4.64 17.81
C SER A 104 -6.66 -3.27 17.23
N TRP A 105 -7.45 -2.85 16.23
CA TRP A 105 -7.42 -1.48 15.70
C TRP A 105 -7.77 -0.41 16.74
N ASP A 106 -8.41 -0.82 17.84
CA ASP A 106 -8.73 0.03 18.99
C ASP A 106 -7.52 0.79 19.55
N VAL A 107 -6.31 0.22 19.43
CA VAL A 107 -5.08 0.85 19.92
C VAL A 107 -4.83 2.21 19.28
N VAL A 108 -5.20 2.38 18.00
CA VAL A 108 -4.96 3.61 17.23
C VAL A 108 -6.23 4.30 16.78
N LEU A 109 -7.39 3.65 16.81
CA LEU A 109 -8.65 4.26 16.34
C LEU A 109 -9.53 4.76 17.48
N LYS A 110 -9.31 4.33 18.73
CA LYS A 110 -10.04 4.88 19.88
C LYS A 110 -9.37 6.18 20.36
N PRO A 111 -10.11 7.30 20.43
CA PRO A 111 -9.55 8.58 20.89
C PRO A 111 -8.86 8.48 22.25
N GLU A 112 -9.42 7.69 23.17
CA GLU A 112 -8.88 7.49 24.53
C GLU A 112 -7.46 6.90 24.57
N ASN A 113 -7.03 6.20 23.52
CA ASN A 113 -5.69 5.62 23.40
C ASN A 113 -4.70 6.57 22.71
N LEU A 114 -5.23 7.53 21.94
CA LEU A 114 -4.47 8.56 21.24
C LEU A 114 -4.44 9.91 21.97
N GLU A 115 -4.88 9.97 23.22
CA GLU A 115 -4.83 11.20 24.00
C GLU A 115 -3.44 11.83 23.97
N ALA A 116 -3.39 13.16 23.83
CA ALA A 116 -2.14 13.89 23.57
C ALA A 116 -1.05 13.62 24.61
N GLU A 117 -1.42 13.34 25.86
CA GLU A 117 -0.49 12.96 26.91
C GLU A 117 0.15 11.58 26.68
N LYS A 118 -0.65 10.60 26.26
CA LYS A 118 -0.18 9.23 25.93
C LYS A 118 0.67 9.25 24.66
N LEU A 119 0.28 10.06 23.66
CA LEU A 119 1.10 10.29 22.47
C LEU A 119 2.40 11.04 22.77
N ARG A 120 2.42 12.00 23.71
CA ARG A 120 3.68 12.63 24.18
C ARG A 120 4.64 11.60 24.77
N ARG A 121 4.13 10.60 25.50
CA ARG A 121 4.95 9.50 26.06
C ARG A 121 5.47 8.56 24.97
N LEU A 122 4.65 8.26 23.96
CA LEU A 122 5.02 7.38 22.83
C LEU A 122 6.00 8.05 21.85
N PHE A 123 5.76 9.33 21.55
CA PHE A 123 6.46 10.13 20.57
C PHE A 123 6.95 11.44 21.19
N PRO A 124 7.98 11.40 22.05
CA PRO A 124 8.52 12.59 22.70
C PRO A 124 9.02 13.65 21.70
N ARG A 125 9.31 13.28 20.45
CA ARG A 125 9.69 14.20 19.35
C ARG A 125 8.52 14.81 18.57
N CYS A 126 7.30 14.33 18.81
CA CYS A 126 6.07 14.90 18.24
C CYS A 126 5.32 15.78 19.25
N ALA A 127 5.73 15.75 20.52
CA ALA A 127 5.26 16.60 21.60
C ALA A 127 5.56 18.09 21.31
N GLY A 128 4.65 18.78 20.61
CA GLY A 128 4.78 20.20 20.29
C GLY A 128 4.57 20.56 18.82
N ARG A 129 4.36 19.58 17.93
CA ARG A 129 3.84 19.88 16.59
C ARG A 129 2.32 19.83 16.65
N ASP A 130 1.71 21.00 16.58
CA ASP A 130 0.29 21.14 16.34
C ASP A 130 -0.02 20.47 14.99
N PHE A 131 -0.80 19.39 15.03
CA PHE A 131 -1.29 18.72 13.82
C PHE A 131 -2.56 19.40 13.28
N ARG A 132 -3.00 20.50 13.91
CA ARG A 132 -3.99 21.41 13.32
C ARG A 132 -3.25 22.34 12.34
N HIS A 133 -3.70 22.33 11.10
CA HIS A 133 -3.20 23.11 9.96
C HIS A 133 -1.96 22.55 9.26
N ARG A 134 -2.20 21.56 8.40
CA ARG A 134 -1.74 21.58 7.00
C ARG A 134 -2.81 20.86 6.16
N ALA A 135 -3.79 21.65 5.72
CA ALA A 135 -4.59 21.36 4.54
C ALA A 135 -3.97 22.14 3.36
#